data_AF-A0A9Q2W1H4-F1
#
_entry.id   AF-A0A9Q2W1H4-F1
#
_cell.length_a   1.000
_cell.length_b   1.000
_cell.length_c   1.000
_cell.angle_alpha   90.00
_cell.angle_beta   90.00
_cell.angle_gamma   90.00
#
_symmetry.space_group_name_H-M   'P 1'
#
loop_
_entity.id
_entity.type
_entity.pdbx_description
1 polymer ?
#
loop_
_entity_poly.entity_id
_entity_poly.type
_entity_poly.pdbx_seq_one_letter_code
_entity_poly.pdbx_strand_id
1 'polypeptide(L)' 'MDPRGEHHPEDDMPFAELDSRARADAALRRIQAGSDPAREAFDLANTMNDEAVGRLTKRVRQLFRRG' A
#
# COMPACT_ATOMS: atom_id res chain seq x y z
N MET A 1 -30.29 -6.79 9.64
CA MET A 1 -29.38 -5.62 9.74
C MET A 1 -28.56 -5.83 11.00
N ASP A 2 -27.35 -6.40 10.88
CA ASP A 2 -26.42 -6.47 12.02
C ASP A 2 -25.93 -5.03 12.29
N PRO A 3 -26.02 -4.51 13.53
CA PRO A 3 -25.67 -3.12 13.83
C PRO A 3 -24.16 -2.86 13.83
N ARG A 4 -23.33 -3.87 13.58
CA ARG A 4 -21.90 -3.71 13.35
C ARG A 4 -21.70 -3.58 11.84
N GLY A 5 -21.91 -2.36 11.33
CA GLY A 5 -21.32 -2.01 10.04
C GLY A 5 -19.85 -2.44 10.09
N GLU A 6 -19.41 -3.21 9.10
CA GLU A 6 -18.08 -3.79 9.05
C GLU A 6 -17.07 -2.65 9.21
N HIS A 7 -16.54 -2.47 10.44
CA HIS A 7 -15.66 -1.35 10.76
C HIS A 7 -14.33 -1.67 10.08
N HIS A 8 -14.09 -1.00 8.96
CA HIS A 8 -12.87 -1.21 8.23
C HIS A 8 -11.78 -0.44 8.97
N PRO A 9 -10.56 -0.98 9.08
CA PRO A 9 -9.44 -0.26 9.68
C PRO A 9 -9.14 1.09 8.98
N GLU A 10 -9.72 1.30 7.80
CA GLU A 10 -9.69 2.52 7.01
C GLU A 10 -10.52 3.65 7.61
N ASP A 11 -11.57 3.33 8.37
CA ASP A 11 -12.47 4.33 8.98
C ASP A 11 -11.81 5.09 10.14
N ASP A 12 -10.85 4.45 10.82
CA ASP A 12 -10.06 5.06 11.90
C ASP A 12 -8.74 5.68 11.42
N MET A 13 -8.37 5.47 10.16
CA MET A 13 -7.07 5.92 9.66
C MET A 13 -7.08 7.43 9.38
N PRO A 14 -6.04 8.17 9.80
CA PRO A 14 -5.89 9.57 9.43
C PRO A 14 -5.79 9.72 7.91
N PHE A 15 -6.30 10.83 7.37
CA PHE A 15 -6.35 11.09 5.91
C PHE A 15 -5.00 10.89 5.19
N ALA A 16 -3.89 11.26 5.82
CA ALA A 16 -2.55 11.07 5.25
C ALA A 16 -2.19 9.58 5.10
N GLU A 17 -2.66 8.72 6.00
CA GLU A 17 -2.44 7.28 5.96
C GLU A 17 -3.37 6.59 4.96
N LEU A 18 -4.60 7.09 4.79
CA LEU A 18 -5.52 6.67 3.73
C LEU A 18 -4.98 6.97 2.33
N ASP A 19 -4.51 8.19 2.09
CA ASP A 19 -3.85 8.57 0.83
C ASP A 19 -2.61 7.72 0.57
N SER A 20 -1.82 7.49 1.62
CA SER A 20 -0.65 6.63 1.55
C SER A 20 -1.01 5.20 1.13
N ARG A 21 -2.08 4.65 1.70
CA ARG A 21 -2.57 3.31 1.39
C ARG A 21 -3.09 3.22 -0.05
N ALA A 22 -3.88 4.20 -0.49
CA ALA A 22 -4.37 4.26 -1.86
C ALA A 22 -3.24 4.29 -2.89
N ARG A 23 -2.17 5.07 -2.63
CA ARG A 23 -0.98 5.13 -3.49
C ARG A 23 -0.22 3.80 -3.53
N ALA A 24 -0.05 3.17 -2.37
CA ALA A 24 0.57 1.85 -2.26
C ALA A 24 -0.21 0.76 -3.03
N ASP A 25 -1.54 0.75 -2.93
CA ASP A 25 -2.40 -0.19 -3.67
C ASP A 25 -2.33 0.04 -5.19
N ALA A 26 -2.32 1.30 -5.62
CA ALA A 26 -2.16 1.64 -7.03
C ALA A 26 -0.83 1.14 -7.61
N ALA A 27 0.26 1.30 -6.86
CA ALA A 27 1.58 0.79 -7.24
C ALA A 27 1.60 -0.75 -7.29
N LEU A 28 1.02 -1.43 -6.31
CA LEU A 28 0.91 -2.89 -6.31
C LEU A 28 0.15 -3.41 -7.52
N ARG A 29 -0.95 -2.75 -7.92
CA ARG A 29 -1.68 -3.09 -9.15
C ARG A 29 -0.83 -2.91 -10.41
N ARG A 30 -0.04 -1.83 -10.49
CA ARG A 30 0.89 -1.60 -11.61
C ARG A 30 1.97 -2.68 -11.69
N ILE A 31 2.53 -3.07 -10.54
CA ILE A 31 3.51 -4.16 -10.44
C ILE A 31 2.90 -5.48 -10.93
N GLN A 32 1.68 -5.81 -10.48
CA GLN A 32 0.96 -7.00 -10.95
C GLN A 32 0.66 -6.94 -12.46
N ALA A 33 0.45 -5.74 -13.02
CA ALA A 33 0.29 -5.53 -14.45
C ALA A 33 1.62 -5.57 -15.24
N GLY A 34 2.75 -5.80 -14.58
CA GLY A 34 4.07 -5.95 -15.22
C GLY A 34 4.99 -4.73 -15.12
N SER A 35 4.64 -3.71 -14.32
CA SER A 35 5.57 -2.59 -14.04
C SER A 35 6.74 -3.04 -13.16
N ASP A 36 7.88 -2.36 -13.32
CA ASP A 36 9.10 -2.65 -12.55
C ASP A 36 8.91 -2.33 -11.06
N PRO A 37 9.01 -3.33 -10.16
CA PRO A 37 8.82 -3.15 -8.72
C PRO A 37 9.84 -2.22 -8.08
N ALA A 38 11.07 -2.21 -8.58
CA ALA A 38 12.13 -1.38 -8.03
C ALA A 38 11.84 0.11 -8.29
N ARG A 39 11.40 0.44 -9.51
CA ARG A 39 11.00 1.79 -9.88
C ARG A 39 9.77 2.28 -9.11
N GLU A 40 8.75 1.45 -8.96
CA GLU A 40 7.55 1.83 -8.18
C GLU A 40 7.88 2.04 -6.69
N ALA A 41 8.73 1.19 -6.10
CA ALA A 41 9.19 1.37 -4.73
C ALA A 41 10.01 2.67 -4.56
N PHE A 42 10.81 3.04 -5.56
CA PHE A 42 11.59 4.28 -5.55
C PHE A 42 10.68 5.51 -5.70
N ASP A 43 9.69 5.47 -6.57
CA ASP A 43 8.72 6.56 -6.75
C ASP A 43 7.93 6.83 -5.45
N LEU A 44 7.50 5.74 -4.80
CA LEU A 44 6.81 5.80 -3.51
C LEU A 44 7.72 6.30 -2.38
N ALA A 45 9.01 5.95 -2.39
CA ALA A 45 9.98 6.51 -1.46
C ALA A 45 10.16 8.03 -1.61
N ASN A 46 9.97 8.57 -2.82
CA ASN A 46 10.08 10.00 -3.06
C ASN A 46 8.77 10.77 -2.77
N THR A 47 7.63 10.08 -2.73
CA THR A 47 6.31 10.71 -2.49
C THR A 47 5.76 10.47 -1.08
N MET A 48 6.24 9.45 -0.36
CA MET A 48 5.70 9.04 0.93
C MET A 48 6.72 9.17 2.06
N ASN A 49 6.22 9.33 3.29
CA ASN A 49 7.03 9.28 4.50
C ASN A 49 7.65 7.88 4.70
N ASP A 50 8.88 7.81 5.20
CA ASP A 50 9.71 6.60 5.39
C ASP A 50 8.95 5.42 6.04
N GLU A 51 8.04 5.70 6.98
CA GLU A 51 7.24 4.66 7.64
C GLU A 51 6.25 3.96 6.70
N ALA A 52 5.70 4.68 5.73
CA ALA A 52 4.78 4.12 4.73
C ALA A 52 5.54 3.28 3.71
N VAL A 53 6.72 3.74 3.30
CA VAL A 53 7.63 3.05 2.38
C VAL A 53 8.06 1.70 2.98
N GLY A 54 8.48 1.68 4.24
CA GLY A 54 8.89 0.45 4.94
C GLY A 54 7.78 -0.60 5.02
N ARG A 55 6.52 -0.18 5.19
CA ARG A 55 5.35 -1.09 5.20
C ARG A 55 5.07 -1.66 3.80
N LEU A 56 5.21 -0.84 2.76
CA LEU A 56 5.03 -1.29 1.38
C LEU A 56 6.13 -2.27 0.94
N THR A 57 7.40 -1.98 1.22
CA THR A 57 8.51 -2.89 0.87
C THR A 57 8.33 -4.27 1.50
N LYS A 58 7.83 -4.34 2.75
CA LYS A 58 7.50 -5.61 3.41
C LYS A 58 6.39 -6.38 2.67
N ARG A 59 5.32 -5.70 2.25
CA ARG A 59 4.20 -6.30 1.48
C ARG A 59 4.64 -6.78 0.10
N VAL A 60 5.39 -5.97 -0.63
CA VAL A 60 5.98 -6.35 -1.93
C VAL A 60 6.87 -7.58 -1.78
N ARG A 61 7.78 -7.57 -0.80
CA ARG A 61 8.66 -8.70 -0.51
C ARG A 61 7.90 -9.95 -0.07
N GLN A 62 6.74 -9.82 0.56
CA GLN A 62 5.88 -10.96 0.89
C GLN A 62 5.18 -11.52 -0.34
N LEU A 63 4.74 -10.66 -1.27
CA LEU A 63 4.14 -11.05 -2.54
C LEU A 63 5.13 -11.83 -3.41
N PHE A 64 6.36 -11.33 -3.56
CA PHE A 64 7.42 -12.00 -4.32
C PHE A 64 7.95 -13.29 -3.67
N ARG A 65 7.78 -13.46 -2.35
CA ARG A 65 8.18 -14.69 -1.65
C ARG A 65 7.11 -15.78 -1.70
N ARG A 66 5.93 -15.47 -2.22
CA ARG A 66 4.76 -16.35 -2.32
C ARG A 66 4.44 -16.75 -3.77
N GLY A 67 5.24 -16.28 -4.73
CA GLY A 67 5.24 -16.71 -6.13
C GLY A 67 6.38 -17.67 -6.42
#